data_AF-A0A378URC1-F1
#
_entry.id   AF-A0A378URC1-F1
#
_cell.length_a   1.000
_cell.length_b   1.000
_cell.length_c   1.000
_cell.angle_alpha   90.00
_cell.angle_beta   90.00
_cell.angle_gamma   90.00
#
_symmetry.space_group_name_H-M   'P 1'
#
loop_
_entity.id
_entity.type
_entity.pdbx_description
1 polymer ?
#
loop_
_entity_poly.entity_id
_entity_poly.type
_entity_poly.pdbx_seq_one_letter_code
_entity_poly.pdbx_strand_id
1 'polypeptide(L)'
;MENKAVQRVKTPQELIHIKHAISERQYKYWFILIKVFQEFLLNDIKPNEKGFYSVPVAEINKMMGYEVKKQHLKDDLTALTTTGIAFNYLEKNGKEVFYGASFLSEFKLYSKTLKFRLPSFIQDVLEGNEDIKKMFLVMDWNIFNSFNGKYEAIIYKLCKDYIGFGKTKYFTIEAYRDYIGLKDDEYNEFKALNRWTISKPIENINNNELSDIIVRVEFKKQGRKVIGLHFQMEYKRDIPFEKLTPETNPVFEKSLITITPIKQQEYLQKYSEDQIKAIVDYVNAQNEQGKIKNLGAYYHKAFLNGWGLENFEAEQKAKAEEEERKRQAKAKREAELKAQREAEEKIRKEEEFKNYCIDLFFKLSKEEQKEILDEAEKRLLEQKQNIVLGSFKTKREKDIENIWTFSFNYIQLKAILKEKNMI
;
A
#
# COMPACT_ATOMS: atom_id res chain seq x y z
N MET A 1 -31.93 -37.87 2.68
CA MET A 1 -31.38 -36.50 2.66
C MET A 1 -31.11 -36.12 4.10
N GLU A 2 -29.86 -36.33 4.54
CA GLU A 2 -29.46 -36.10 5.93
C GLU A 2 -29.27 -34.60 6.20
N ASN A 3 -29.98 -34.15 7.22
CA ASN A 3 -29.98 -32.79 7.73
C ASN A 3 -28.66 -32.56 8.49
N LYS A 4 -27.62 -32.04 7.82
CA LYS A 4 -26.40 -31.60 8.52
C LYS A 4 -26.71 -30.34 9.30
N ALA A 5 -26.99 -30.53 10.59
CA ALA A 5 -27.01 -29.46 11.57
C ALA A 5 -25.70 -28.66 11.44
N VAL A 6 -25.83 -27.39 11.04
CA VAL A 6 -24.75 -26.42 11.12
C VAL A 6 -24.37 -26.34 12.59
N GLN A 7 -23.25 -26.97 12.95
CA GLN A 7 -22.61 -26.71 14.24
C GLN A 7 -22.26 -25.23 14.25
N ARG A 8 -23.12 -24.43 14.90
CA ARG A 8 -22.74 -23.11 15.38
C ARG A 8 -21.58 -23.35 16.33
N VAL A 9 -20.36 -23.12 15.84
CA VAL A 9 -19.18 -22.95 16.69
C VAL A 9 -19.55 -21.81 17.62
N LYS A 10 -19.90 -22.14 18.87
CA LYS A 10 -20.04 -21.14 19.92
C LYS A 10 -18.65 -20.53 20.07
N THR A 11 -18.46 -19.33 19.56
CA THR A 11 -17.29 -18.52 19.87
C THR A 11 -17.16 -18.51 21.40
N PRO A 12 -16.00 -18.86 21.98
CA PRO A 12 -15.80 -18.76 23.43
C PRO A 12 -15.97 -17.30 23.84
N GLN A 13 -17.16 -16.95 24.28
CA GLN A 13 -17.61 -15.56 24.41
C GLN A 13 -17.37 -15.03 25.82
N GLU A 14 -16.21 -15.37 26.37
CA GLU A 14 -15.68 -14.80 27.61
C GLU A 14 -14.24 -14.41 27.32
N LEU A 15 -14.13 -13.26 26.67
CA LEU A 15 -12.86 -12.59 26.44
C LEU A 15 -12.28 -12.19 27.80
N ILE A 16 -11.00 -12.45 27.98
CA ILE A 16 -10.30 -12.28 29.25
C ILE A 16 -10.39 -10.82 29.71
N HIS A 17 -11.35 -10.52 30.58
CA HIS A 17 -11.34 -9.29 31.36
C HIS A 17 -10.34 -9.46 32.49
N ILE A 18 -9.23 -8.72 32.44
CA ILE A 18 -8.27 -8.71 33.54
C ILE A 18 -8.85 -7.86 34.66
N LYS A 19 -9.52 -8.50 35.63
CA LYS A 19 -9.90 -7.83 36.88
C LYS A 19 -8.63 -7.40 37.61
N HIS A 20 -8.47 -6.10 37.88
CA HIS A 20 -7.29 -5.59 38.56
C HIS A 20 -7.56 -4.35 39.41
N ALA A 21 -6.86 -4.24 40.54
CA ALA A 21 -6.98 -3.11 41.48
C ALA A 21 -5.87 -2.04 41.32
N ILE A 22 -5.13 -2.05 40.20
CA ILE A 22 -4.03 -1.11 40.01
C ILE A 22 -4.52 0.33 39.80
N SER A 23 -3.73 1.28 40.27
CA SER A 23 -3.98 2.72 40.09
C SER A 23 -3.78 3.14 38.63
N GLU A 24 -4.30 4.30 38.25
CA GLU A 24 -4.08 4.87 36.90
C GLU A 24 -2.59 5.06 36.58
N ARG A 25 -1.80 5.47 37.57
CA ARG A 25 -0.35 5.64 37.42
C ARG A 25 0.37 4.30 37.23
N GLN A 26 -0.01 3.27 38.00
CA GLN A 26 0.52 1.91 37.85
C GLN A 26 0.16 1.32 36.50
N TYR A 27 -1.10 1.52 36.07
CA TYR A 27 -1.56 1.17 34.75
C TYR A 27 -0.69 1.80 33.65
N LYS A 28 -0.43 3.10 33.76
CA LYS A 28 0.42 3.84 32.83
C LYS A 28 1.86 3.30 32.78
N TYR A 29 2.46 2.91 33.91
CA TYR A 29 3.79 2.26 33.88
C TYR A 29 3.76 0.91 33.19
N TRP A 30 2.82 0.04 33.55
CA TRP A 30 2.69 -1.27 32.91
C TRP A 30 2.54 -1.12 31.39
N PHE A 31 1.70 -0.17 30.99
CA PHE A 31 1.47 0.19 29.61
C PHE A 31 2.74 0.67 28.89
N ILE A 32 3.52 1.57 29.51
CA ILE A 32 4.81 2.02 28.98
C ILE A 32 5.78 0.85 28.80
N LEU A 33 5.84 -0.08 29.75
CA LEU A 33 6.72 -1.25 29.65
C LEU A 33 6.34 -2.17 28.48
N ILE A 34 5.05 -2.29 28.16
CA ILE A 34 4.57 -3.01 26.98
C ILE A 34 5.04 -2.30 25.69
N LYS A 35 4.88 -0.97 25.59
CA LYS A 35 5.37 -0.20 24.43
C LYS A 35 6.88 -0.35 24.23
N VAL A 36 7.65 -0.21 25.31
CA VAL A 36 9.10 -0.37 25.28
C VAL A 36 9.47 -1.79 24.81
N PHE A 37 8.76 -2.82 25.30
CA PHE A 37 8.99 -4.18 24.84
C PHE A 37 8.65 -4.38 23.35
N GLN A 38 7.55 -3.81 22.87
CA GLN A 38 7.21 -3.82 21.44
C GLN A 38 8.30 -3.15 20.60
N GLU A 39 8.79 -1.98 21.03
CA GLU A 39 9.92 -1.30 20.37
C GLU A 39 11.17 -2.17 20.38
N PHE A 40 11.45 -2.89 21.46
CA PHE A 40 12.57 -3.83 21.52
C PHE A 40 12.41 -4.98 20.53
N LEU A 41 11.23 -5.58 20.42
CA LEU A 41 10.94 -6.60 19.41
C LEU A 41 11.12 -6.05 17.99
N LEU A 42 10.62 -4.85 17.70
CA LEU A 42 10.73 -4.19 16.40
C LEU A 42 12.20 -3.91 16.01
N ASN A 43 13.06 -3.71 17.00
CA ASN A 43 14.47 -3.40 16.81
C ASN A 43 15.42 -4.60 17.04
N ASP A 44 14.88 -5.82 17.18
CA ASP A 44 15.65 -7.05 17.51
C ASP A 44 16.55 -6.87 18.76
N ILE A 45 16.12 -6.02 19.70
CA ILE A 45 16.79 -5.84 20.97
C ILE A 45 16.43 -7.04 21.83
N LYS A 46 17.45 -7.80 22.24
CA LYS A 46 17.28 -9.02 23.02
C LYS A 46 17.42 -8.75 24.52
N PRO A 47 16.76 -9.55 25.37
CA PRO A 47 17.01 -9.48 26.80
C PRO A 47 18.43 -9.96 27.11
N ASN A 48 18.91 -9.65 28.31
CA ASN A 48 20.15 -10.25 28.80
C ASN A 48 19.98 -11.75 29.07
N GLU A 49 21.07 -12.44 29.44
CA GLU A 49 21.10 -13.88 29.78
C GLU A 49 20.07 -14.31 30.84
N LYS A 50 19.60 -13.37 31.66
CA LYS A 50 18.59 -13.61 32.71
C LYS A 50 17.17 -13.20 32.29
N GLY A 51 16.95 -12.89 31.01
CA GLY A 51 15.63 -12.52 30.48
C GLY A 51 15.19 -11.07 30.78
N PHE A 52 16.10 -10.18 31.18
CA PHE A 52 15.75 -8.78 31.44
C PHE A 52 16.01 -7.87 30.24
N TYR A 53 15.01 -7.07 29.92
CA TYR A 53 15.15 -5.90 29.06
C TYR A 53 15.57 -4.68 29.87
N SER A 54 16.35 -3.77 29.28
CA SER A 54 16.89 -2.58 29.96
C SER A 54 16.44 -1.30 29.26
N VAL A 55 15.83 -0.39 30.01
CA VAL A 55 15.36 0.90 29.51
C VAL A 55 15.87 2.05 30.39
N PRO A 56 16.35 3.17 29.82
CA PRO A 56 16.69 4.35 30.60
C PRO A 56 15.48 4.92 31.34
N VAL A 57 15.64 5.30 32.61
CA VAL A 57 14.57 5.96 33.38
C VAL A 57 14.14 7.29 32.72
N ALA A 58 15.07 7.96 32.02
CA ALA A 58 14.76 9.13 31.22
C ALA A 58 13.71 8.87 30.13
N GLU A 59 13.73 7.70 29.49
CA GLU A 59 12.73 7.35 28.48
C GLU A 59 11.36 7.10 29.12
N ILE A 60 11.32 6.48 30.31
CA ILE A 60 10.09 6.33 31.09
C ILE A 60 9.51 7.72 31.44
N ASN A 61 10.33 8.65 31.94
CA ASN A 61 9.89 10.01 32.26
C ASN A 61 9.35 10.75 31.03
N LYS A 62 10.02 10.60 29.88
CA LYS A 62 9.58 11.16 28.60
C LYS A 62 8.22 10.62 28.18
N MET A 63 7.99 9.32 28.27
CA MET A 63 6.69 8.70 27.95
C MET A 63 5.61 9.03 28.99
N MET A 64 5.99 9.26 30.25
CA MET A 64 5.09 9.74 31.30
C MET A 64 4.66 11.20 31.09
N GLY A 65 5.49 12.01 30.43
CA GLY A 65 5.31 13.44 30.21
C GLY A 65 5.81 14.33 31.36
N TYR A 66 6.41 13.74 32.39
CA TYR A 66 6.96 14.45 33.55
C TYR A 66 8.00 13.58 34.27
N GLU A 67 8.82 14.22 35.11
CA GLU A 67 9.82 13.50 35.91
C GLU A 67 9.17 12.79 37.10
N VAL A 68 9.32 11.47 37.15
CA VAL A 68 8.79 10.64 38.23
C VAL A 68 9.81 10.56 39.37
N LYS A 69 9.37 10.81 40.61
CA LYS A 69 10.20 10.55 41.80
C LYS A 69 10.54 9.06 41.88
N LYS A 70 11.84 8.75 42.03
CA LYS A 70 12.36 7.36 42.09
C LYS A 70 11.64 6.47 43.10
N GLN A 71 11.27 7.02 44.26
CA GLN A 71 10.53 6.27 45.29
C GLN A 71 9.14 5.85 44.79
N HIS A 72 8.37 6.76 44.19
CA HIS A 72 7.06 6.43 43.63
C HIS A 72 7.17 5.39 42.50
N LEU A 73 8.17 5.53 41.62
CA LEU A 73 8.42 4.52 40.58
C LEU A 73 8.70 3.14 41.19
N LYS A 74 9.54 3.07 42.23
CA LYS A 74 9.84 1.83 42.94
C LYS A 74 8.58 1.21 43.54
N ASP A 75 7.78 2.02 44.24
CA ASP A 75 6.58 1.55 44.93
C ASP A 75 5.54 1.04 43.93
N ASP A 76 5.32 1.76 42.82
CA ASP A 76 4.36 1.35 41.80
C ASP A 76 4.82 0.12 41.01
N LEU A 77 6.11 0.00 40.67
CA LEU A 77 6.64 -1.22 40.04
C LEU A 77 6.54 -2.42 41.00
N THR A 78 6.78 -2.22 42.29
CA THR A 78 6.59 -3.26 43.32
C THR A 78 5.13 -3.69 43.37
N ALA A 79 4.18 -2.74 43.38
CA ALA A 79 2.76 -3.04 43.33
C ALA A 79 2.39 -3.87 42.08
N LEU A 80 2.92 -3.54 40.90
CA LEU A 80 2.72 -4.30 39.66
C LEU A 80 3.27 -5.74 39.73
N THR A 81 4.33 -5.99 40.51
CA THR A 81 4.82 -7.37 40.71
C THR A 81 3.95 -8.21 41.64
N THR A 82 3.20 -7.57 42.52
CA THR A 82 2.38 -8.25 43.54
C THR A 82 0.89 -8.30 43.20
N THR A 83 0.43 -7.46 42.28
CA THR A 83 -0.98 -7.45 41.88
C THR A 83 -1.25 -8.57 40.90
N GLY A 84 -2.10 -9.51 41.32
CA GLY A 84 -2.49 -10.67 40.53
C GLY A 84 -3.32 -10.31 39.31
N ILE A 85 -3.04 -11.00 38.21
CA ILE A 85 -3.85 -11.15 37.02
C ILE A 85 -4.35 -12.59 37.04
N ALA A 86 -5.65 -12.81 37.03
CA ALA A 86 -6.21 -14.15 36.96
C ALA A 86 -7.39 -14.19 35.99
N PHE A 87 -7.45 -15.26 35.18
CA PHE A 87 -8.53 -15.47 34.21
C PHE A 87 -8.64 -16.93 33.81
N ASN A 88 -9.83 -17.31 33.33
CA ASN A 88 -10.04 -18.61 32.68
C ASN A 88 -9.85 -18.46 31.17
N TYR A 89 -9.29 -19.49 30.52
CA TYR A 89 -9.25 -19.59 29.06
C TYR A 89 -9.41 -21.05 28.62
N LEU A 90 -9.73 -21.28 27.34
CA LEU A 90 -9.83 -22.61 26.75
C LEU A 90 -8.57 -22.94 25.96
N GLU A 91 -7.95 -24.08 26.24
CA GLU A 91 -6.87 -24.64 25.41
C GLU A 91 -7.41 -25.18 24.08
N LYS A 92 -6.51 -25.46 23.11
CA LYS A 92 -6.86 -26.03 21.79
C LYS A 92 -7.66 -27.34 21.86
N ASN A 93 -7.52 -28.07 22.96
CA ASN A 93 -8.23 -29.31 23.24
C ASN A 93 -9.64 -29.09 23.84
N GLY A 94 -10.06 -27.84 24.02
CA GLY A 94 -11.33 -27.45 24.62
C GLY A 94 -11.37 -27.52 26.16
N LYS A 95 -10.24 -27.77 26.83
CA LYS A 95 -10.17 -27.78 28.30
C LYS A 95 -10.08 -26.36 28.85
N GLU A 96 -10.85 -26.11 29.91
CA GLU A 96 -10.74 -24.89 30.70
C GLU A 96 -9.46 -24.90 31.53
N VAL A 97 -8.74 -23.78 31.49
CA VAL A 97 -7.53 -23.52 32.26
C VAL A 97 -7.72 -22.23 33.03
N PHE A 98 -7.54 -22.30 34.34
CA PHE A 98 -7.38 -21.12 35.19
C PHE A 98 -5.92 -20.67 35.17
N TYR A 99 -5.68 -19.47 34.66
CA TYR A 99 -4.36 -18.85 34.58
C TYR A 99 -4.18 -17.79 35.66
N GLY A 100 -3.01 -17.77 36.29
CA GLY A 100 -2.60 -16.76 37.26
C GLY A 100 -1.23 -16.18 36.91
N ALA A 101 -1.11 -14.86 36.96
CA ALA A 101 0.13 -14.11 36.76
C ALA A 101 0.11 -12.81 37.57
N SER A 102 1.10 -11.95 37.35
CA SER A 102 1.12 -10.55 37.81
C SER A 102 1.21 -9.60 36.60
N PHE A 103 1.09 -8.30 36.80
CA PHE A 103 1.28 -7.31 35.72
C PHE A 103 2.74 -7.23 35.26
N LEU A 104 3.67 -7.40 36.20
CA LEU A 104 5.10 -7.36 35.95
C LEU A 104 5.76 -8.55 36.63
N SER A 105 6.54 -9.36 35.93
CA SER A 105 7.15 -10.54 36.55
C SER A 105 8.29 -10.16 37.47
N GLU A 106 9.24 -9.37 36.99
CA GLU A 106 10.43 -8.96 37.75
C GLU A 106 10.92 -7.59 37.28
N PHE A 107 11.54 -6.82 38.19
CA PHE A 107 12.25 -5.60 37.82
C PHE A 107 13.50 -5.36 38.69
N LYS A 108 14.44 -4.57 38.17
CA LYS A 108 15.60 -4.04 38.89
C LYS A 108 15.71 -2.55 38.58
N LEU A 109 15.61 -1.71 39.61
CA LEU A 109 15.67 -0.26 39.46
C LEU A 109 17.02 0.28 39.94
N TYR A 110 17.82 0.78 39.00
CA TYR A 110 19.06 1.52 39.25
C TYR A 110 18.81 3.03 39.14
N SER A 111 19.82 3.86 39.42
CA SER A 111 19.64 5.33 39.39
C SER A 111 19.26 5.89 38.02
N LYS A 112 19.72 5.28 36.92
CA LYS A 112 19.43 5.74 35.54
C LYS A 112 18.75 4.70 34.67
N THR A 113 18.57 3.48 35.15
CA THR A 113 18.14 2.34 34.33
C THR A 113 17.11 1.50 35.07
N LEU A 114 16.01 1.19 34.40
CA LEU A 114 15.05 0.18 34.80
C LEU A 114 15.30 -1.07 33.98
N LYS A 115 15.52 -2.21 34.64
CA LYS A 115 15.48 -3.52 33.99
C LYS A 115 14.16 -4.19 34.34
N PHE A 116 13.50 -4.82 33.37
CA PHE A 116 12.18 -5.42 33.59
C PHE A 116 12.00 -6.72 32.81
N ARG A 117 11.09 -7.57 33.27
CA ARG A 117 10.60 -8.75 32.57
C ARG A 117 9.07 -8.80 32.62
N LEU A 118 8.44 -8.87 31.46
CA LEU A 118 6.98 -9.04 31.37
C LEU A 118 6.60 -10.50 31.60
N PRO A 119 5.36 -10.77 32.03
CA PRO A 119 4.82 -12.15 32.08
C PRO A 119 4.89 -12.84 30.72
N SER A 120 5.11 -14.15 30.70
CA SER A 120 5.23 -14.94 29.46
C SER A 120 4.02 -14.76 28.55
N PHE A 121 2.80 -14.76 29.11
CA PHE A 121 1.58 -14.58 28.31
C PHE A 121 1.55 -13.25 27.55
N ILE A 122 2.10 -12.17 28.12
CA ILE A 122 2.22 -10.88 27.44
C ILE A 122 3.28 -10.96 26.34
N GLN A 123 4.41 -11.61 26.60
CA GLN A 123 5.45 -11.80 25.59
C GLN A 123 4.90 -12.60 24.40
N ASP A 124 4.21 -13.71 24.65
CA ASP A 124 3.64 -14.56 23.61
C ASP A 124 2.61 -13.83 22.74
N VAL A 125 1.75 -12.98 23.34
CA VAL A 125 0.82 -12.11 22.61
C VAL A 125 1.58 -11.15 21.69
N LEU A 126 2.63 -10.52 22.20
CA LEU A 126 3.38 -9.47 21.50
C LEU A 126 4.30 -10.05 20.42
N GLU A 127 4.80 -11.26 20.58
CA GLU A 127 5.60 -12.00 19.59
C GLU A 127 4.75 -12.56 18.45
N GLY A 128 3.43 -12.44 18.52
CA GLY A 128 2.51 -12.74 17.42
C GLY A 128 1.96 -14.16 17.41
N ASN A 129 1.95 -14.85 18.55
CA ASN A 129 1.29 -16.14 18.67
C ASN A 129 -0.23 -15.98 18.44
N GLU A 130 -0.71 -16.37 17.25
CA GLU A 130 -2.09 -16.15 16.81
C GLU A 130 -3.15 -16.74 17.73
N ASP A 131 -2.86 -17.86 18.39
CA ASP A 131 -3.80 -18.53 19.29
C ASP A 131 -4.00 -17.71 20.57
N ILE A 132 -2.93 -17.15 21.11
CA ILE A 132 -2.96 -16.31 22.32
C ILE A 132 -3.49 -14.90 21.97
N LYS A 133 -3.20 -14.41 20.76
CA LYS A 133 -3.82 -13.20 20.17
C LYS A 133 -5.34 -13.29 19.99
N LYS A 134 -5.88 -14.49 19.78
CA LYS A 134 -7.34 -14.72 19.69
C LYS A 134 -7.99 -14.79 21.09
N MET A 135 -7.25 -15.26 22.09
CA MET A 135 -7.70 -15.31 23.51
C MET A 135 -7.72 -13.94 24.16
N PHE A 136 -6.72 -13.11 23.87
CA PHE A 136 -6.71 -11.69 24.18
C PHE A 136 -7.15 -10.95 22.93
N LEU A 137 -8.46 -10.70 22.71
CA LEU A 137 -8.88 -9.74 21.67
C LEU A 137 -8.00 -8.52 21.82
N VAL A 138 -7.07 -8.39 20.88
CA VAL A 138 -6.10 -7.32 20.84
C VAL A 138 -6.95 -6.07 20.83
N MET A 139 -6.99 -5.37 21.96
CA MET A 139 -7.42 -3.99 21.99
C MET A 139 -6.65 -3.32 20.87
N ASP A 140 -7.31 -2.60 19.96
CA ASP A 140 -6.57 -1.80 19.00
C ASP A 140 -5.72 -0.85 19.84
N TRP A 141 -4.44 -1.18 19.93
CA TRP A 141 -3.56 -0.55 20.90
C TRP A 141 -3.49 0.95 20.58
N ASN A 142 -3.67 1.39 19.34
CA ASN A 142 -3.69 2.82 19.03
C ASN A 142 -4.88 3.54 19.67
N ILE A 143 -6.07 2.91 19.66
CA ILE A 143 -7.28 3.42 20.31
C ILE A 143 -7.13 3.36 21.83
N PHE A 144 -6.60 2.25 22.31
CA PHE A 144 -6.36 2.06 23.72
C PHE A 144 -5.37 3.10 24.29
N ASN A 145 -4.32 3.41 23.53
CA ASN A 145 -3.25 4.34 23.89
C ASN A 145 -3.67 5.80 23.86
N SER A 146 -4.79 6.13 23.19
CA SER A 146 -5.29 7.48 23.13
C SER A 146 -6.23 7.81 24.29
N PHE A 147 -6.58 6.83 25.12
CA PHE A 147 -7.30 7.08 26.36
C PHE A 147 -6.37 7.54 27.48
N ASN A 148 -6.81 8.57 28.22
CA ASN A 148 -6.03 9.14 29.31
C ASN A 148 -6.23 8.43 30.66
N GLY A 149 -7.29 7.62 30.80
CA GLY A 149 -7.66 6.97 32.06
C GLY A 149 -7.97 5.47 31.91
N LYS A 150 -7.89 4.75 33.04
CA LYS A 150 -8.13 3.29 33.06
C LYS A 150 -9.59 2.92 32.84
N TYR A 151 -10.53 3.80 33.17
CA TYR A 151 -11.96 3.47 33.09
C TYR A 151 -12.46 3.52 31.64
N GLU A 152 -11.90 4.42 30.83
CA GLU A 152 -12.12 4.49 29.38
C GLU A 152 -11.73 3.17 28.73
N ALA A 153 -10.52 2.71 29.05
CA ALA A 153 -9.97 1.43 28.64
C ALA A 153 -10.90 0.25 29.00
N ILE A 154 -11.34 0.18 30.26
CA ILE A 154 -12.21 -0.90 30.75
C ILE A 154 -13.58 -0.87 30.05
N ILE A 155 -14.22 0.30 29.94
CA ILE A 155 -15.54 0.44 29.30
C ILE A 155 -15.45 0.15 27.81
N TYR A 156 -14.44 0.69 27.12
CA TYR A 156 -14.22 0.44 25.70
C TYR A 156 -14.06 -1.05 25.42
N LYS A 157 -13.19 -1.72 26.20
CA LYS A 157 -12.97 -3.16 26.10
C LYS A 157 -14.27 -3.95 26.32
N LEU A 158 -14.96 -3.67 27.43
CA LEU A 158 -16.25 -4.30 27.73
C LEU A 158 -17.26 -4.07 26.60
N CYS A 159 -17.33 -2.87 26.02
CA CYS A 159 -18.26 -2.60 24.93
C CYS A 159 -17.87 -3.31 23.63
N LYS A 160 -16.58 -3.37 23.30
CA LYS A 160 -16.08 -4.11 22.13
C LYS A 160 -16.39 -5.60 22.22
N ASP A 161 -16.32 -6.18 23.42
CA ASP A 161 -16.65 -7.59 23.63
C ASP A 161 -18.15 -7.89 23.36
N TYR A 162 -19.01 -6.86 23.48
CA TYR A 162 -20.46 -6.95 23.26
C TYR A 162 -20.96 -6.22 22.02
N ILE A 163 -20.08 -5.69 21.17
CA ILE A 163 -20.46 -4.82 20.03
C ILE A 163 -21.41 -5.52 19.06
N GLY A 164 -21.25 -6.83 18.83
CA GLY A 164 -22.16 -7.62 17.99
C GLY A 164 -23.57 -7.80 18.56
N PHE A 165 -23.77 -7.53 19.85
CA PHE A 165 -25.09 -7.55 20.51
C PHE A 165 -25.70 -6.15 20.69
N GLY A 166 -24.90 -5.09 20.50
CA GLY A 166 -25.31 -3.69 20.70
C GLY A 166 -25.51 -3.24 22.15
N LYS A 167 -25.45 -4.17 23.12
CA LYS A 167 -25.51 -3.85 24.57
C LYS A 167 -24.77 -4.89 25.42
N THR A 168 -24.23 -4.43 26.56
CA THR A 168 -23.64 -5.34 27.57
C THR A 168 -24.71 -6.08 28.35
N LYS A 169 -24.28 -7.10 29.10
CA LYS A 169 -25.08 -7.64 30.21
C LYS A 169 -25.42 -6.52 31.22
N TYR A 170 -26.49 -6.76 31.98
CA TYR A 170 -26.86 -5.92 33.10
C TYR A 170 -25.88 -6.12 34.26
N PHE A 171 -25.46 -5.01 34.88
CA PHE A 171 -24.69 -4.97 36.11
C PHE A 171 -25.53 -4.31 37.21
N THR A 172 -25.54 -4.90 38.41
CA THR A 172 -25.85 -4.12 39.62
C THR A 172 -24.73 -3.11 39.86
N ILE A 173 -24.97 -2.08 40.66
CA ILE A 173 -23.91 -1.10 40.99
C ILE A 173 -22.73 -1.79 41.67
N GLU A 174 -23.00 -2.73 42.57
CA GLU A 174 -22.00 -3.52 43.28
C GLU A 174 -21.19 -4.38 42.30
N ALA A 175 -21.86 -5.10 41.39
CA ALA A 175 -21.18 -5.90 40.39
C ALA A 175 -20.34 -5.06 39.42
N TYR A 176 -20.78 -3.84 39.09
CA TYR A 176 -19.99 -2.92 38.27
C TYR A 176 -18.73 -2.45 39.02
N ARG A 177 -18.85 -2.06 40.29
CA ARG A 177 -17.70 -1.66 41.14
C ARG A 177 -16.65 -2.77 41.19
N ASP A 178 -17.09 -4.01 41.39
CA ASP A 178 -16.22 -5.18 41.40
C ASP A 178 -15.55 -5.41 40.05
N TYR A 179 -16.31 -5.23 38.95
CA TYR A 179 -15.83 -5.43 37.60
C TYR A 179 -14.70 -4.46 37.24
N ILE A 180 -14.83 -3.19 37.59
CA ILE A 180 -13.82 -2.15 37.31
C ILE A 180 -12.69 -2.10 38.36
N GLY A 181 -12.75 -2.96 39.38
CA GLY A 181 -11.70 -3.13 40.37
C GLY A 181 -11.59 -1.97 41.38
N LEU A 182 -12.72 -1.41 41.80
CA LEU A 182 -12.74 -0.42 42.89
C LEU A 182 -12.59 -1.09 44.25
N LYS A 183 -11.95 -0.38 45.19
CA LYS A 183 -11.97 -0.72 46.61
C LYS A 183 -13.27 -0.27 47.27
N ASP A 184 -13.55 -0.82 48.45
CA ASP A 184 -14.79 -0.56 49.20
C ASP A 184 -14.97 0.91 49.59
N ASP A 185 -13.88 1.67 49.74
CA ASP A 185 -13.87 3.08 50.13
C ASP A 185 -13.89 4.05 48.94
N GLU A 186 -13.72 3.57 47.71
CA GLU A 186 -13.64 4.43 46.52
C GLU A 186 -15.03 4.78 45.99
N TYR A 187 -15.34 6.07 45.83
CA TYR A 187 -16.57 6.56 45.20
C TYR A 187 -17.87 6.02 45.80
N ASN A 188 -18.01 6.04 47.13
CA ASN A 188 -19.20 5.51 47.83
C ASN A 188 -20.52 6.16 47.39
N GLU A 189 -20.48 7.45 47.07
CA GLU A 189 -21.63 8.15 46.51
C GLU A 189 -21.78 7.83 45.01
N PHE A 190 -22.97 7.39 44.60
CA PHE A 190 -23.27 7.11 43.19
C PHE A 190 -22.97 8.31 42.27
N LYS A 191 -23.13 9.55 42.75
CA LYS A 191 -22.79 10.76 41.99
C LYS A 191 -21.30 10.79 41.63
N ALA A 192 -20.43 10.47 42.59
CA ALA A 192 -18.99 10.40 42.36
C ALA A 192 -18.62 9.20 41.49
N LEU A 193 -19.20 8.03 41.75
CA LEU A 193 -19.01 6.82 40.95
C LEU A 193 -19.36 7.08 39.48
N ASN A 194 -20.55 7.61 39.22
CA ASN A 194 -21.01 7.93 37.88
C ASN A 194 -20.10 8.95 37.20
N ARG A 195 -19.75 10.05 37.87
CA ARG A 195 -18.92 11.09 37.28
C ARG A 195 -17.57 10.53 36.82
N TRP A 196 -16.85 9.83 37.70
CA TRP A 196 -15.45 9.49 37.47
C TRP A 196 -15.24 8.16 36.74
N THR A 197 -16.17 7.21 36.87
CA THR A 197 -15.97 5.84 36.38
C THR A 197 -16.91 5.44 35.25
N ILE A 198 -17.89 6.29 34.91
CA ILE A 198 -18.91 5.99 33.88
C ILE A 198 -19.05 7.15 32.91
N SER A 199 -19.63 8.27 33.34
CA SER A 199 -19.98 9.40 32.46
C SER A 199 -18.77 10.06 31.84
N LYS A 200 -17.73 10.42 32.64
CA LYS A 200 -16.53 11.07 32.10
C LYS A 200 -15.74 10.14 31.17
N PRO A 201 -15.52 8.86 31.52
CA PRO A 201 -14.92 7.90 30.60
C PRO A 201 -15.69 7.71 29.29
N ILE A 202 -17.02 7.60 29.33
CA ILE A 202 -17.86 7.51 28.12
C ILE A 202 -17.69 8.75 27.24
N GLU A 203 -17.74 9.94 27.83
CA GLU A 203 -17.52 11.20 27.10
C GLU A 203 -16.13 11.19 26.41
N ASN A 204 -15.09 10.77 27.13
CA ASN A 204 -13.74 10.68 26.59
C ASN A 204 -13.65 9.65 25.45
N ILE A 205 -14.28 8.47 25.54
CA ILE A 205 -14.36 7.49 24.44
C ILE A 205 -15.07 8.09 23.22
N ASN A 206 -16.20 8.75 23.44
CA ASN A 206 -17.03 9.30 22.36
C ASN A 206 -16.36 10.49 21.66
N ASN A 207 -15.55 11.28 22.36
CA ASN A 207 -14.79 12.40 21.80
C ASN A 207 -13.43 12.00 21.21
N ASN A 208 -12.96 10.77 21.47
CA ASN A 208 -11.70 10.29 20.94
C ASN A 208 -11.80 9.96 19.45
N GLU A 209 -11.03 10.66 18.61
CA GLU A 209 -11.04 10.48 17.15
C GLU A 209 -10.60 9.09 16.69
N LEU A 210 -9.79 8.40 17.50
CA LEU A 210 -9.33 7.04 17.22
C LEU A 210 -10.36 5.99 17.66
N SER A 211 -11.25 6.28 18.62
CA SER A 211 -12.28 5.33 19.05
C SER A 211 -13.22 4.98 17.90
N ASP A 212 -13.35 3.69 17.60
CA ASP A 212 -14.20 3.15 16.55
C ASP A 212 -15.66 2.95 16.99
N ILE A 213 -15.97 3.12 18.28
CA ILE A 213 -17.32 2.98 18.84
C ILE A 213 -17.83 4.25 19.53
N ILE A 214 -19.15 4.40 19.55
CA ILE A 214 -19.91 5.28 20.43
C ILE A 214 -20.50 4.44 21.54
N VAL A 215 -20.35 4.90 22.78
CA VAL A 215 -20.89 4.25 23.97
C VAL A 215 -21.94 5.14 24.63
N ARG A 216 -23.01 4.52 25.11
CA ARG A 216 -24.03 5.12 25.96
C ARG A 216 -24.24 4.25 27.19
N VAL A 217 -24.71 4.83 28.28
CA VAL A 217 -25.09 4.08 29.48
C VAL A 217 -26.57 4.23 29.74
N GLU A 218 -27.22 3.12 30.07
CA GLU A 218 -28.61 3.08 30.52
C GLU A 218 -28.65 2.68 31.99
N PHE A 219 -29.24 3.53 32.83
CA PHE A 219 -29.34 3.29 34.27
C PHE A 219 -30.71 2.71 34.63
N LYS A 220 -30.69 1.61 35.39
CA LYS A 220 -31.90 1.08 36.02
C LYS A 220 -32.11 1.75 37.37
N LYS A 221 -33.29 2.34 37.57
CA LYS A 221 -33.68 3.01 38.82
C LYS A 221 -34.74 2.22 39.57
N GLN A 222 -34.67 2.29 40.89
CA GLN A 222 -35.74 1.88 41.80
C GLN A 222 -36.09 3.11 42.65
N GLY A 223 -37.21 3.75 42.32
CA GLY A 223 -37.53 5.09 42.81
C GLY A 223 -36.45 6.10 42.39
N ARG A 224 -35.86 6.80 43.38
CA ARG A 224 -34.79 7.79 43.14
C ARG A 224 -33.39 7.18 43.08
N LYS A 225 -33.21 5.93 43.52
CA LYS A 225 -31.90 5.28 43.60
C LYS A 225 -31.59 4.55 42.30
N VAL A 226 -30.38 4.71 41.78
CA VAL A 226 -29.86 3.88 40.69
C VAL A 226 -29.39 2.54 41.28
N ILE A 227 -29.91 1.43 40.75
CA ILE A 227 -29.62 0.07 41.24
C ILE A 227 -28.75 -0.73 40.27
N GLY A 228 -28.57 -0.26 39.05
CA GLY A 228 -27.65 -0.88 38.11
C GLY A 228 -27.59 -0.17 36.77
N LEU A 229 -26.84 -0.75 35.85
CA LEU A 229 -26.57 -0.19 34.53
C LEU A 229 -26.31 -1.28 33.49
N HIS A 230 -26.44 -0.91 32.23
CA HIS A 230 -25.75 -1.58 31.13
C HIS A 230 -25.28 -0.52 30.13
N PHE A 231 -24.27 -0.86 29.35
CA PHE A 231 -23.82 -0.03 28.26
C PHE A 231 -24.54 -0.43 26.98
N GLN A 232 -24.76 0.54 26.11
CA GLN A 232 -25.18 0.37 24.73
C GLN A 232 -24.06 0.91 23.85
N MET A 233 -23.82 0.28 22.70
CA MET A 233 -22.71 0.66 21.83
C MET A 233 -23.02 0.42 20.37
N GLU A 234 -22.49 1.31 19.53
CA GLU A 234 -22.57 1.27 18.07
C GLU A 234 -21.22 1.70 17.48
N TYR A 235 -20.93 1.34 16.23
CA TYR A 235 -19.73 1.84 15.55
C TYR A 235 -19.89 3.33 15.19
N LYS A 236 -18.84 4.15 15.36
CA LYS A 236 -18.86 5.60 15.02
C LYS A 236 -19.07 5.89 13.54
N ARG A 237 -18.71 4.93 12.70
CA ARG A 237 -18.95 4.93 11.27
C ARG A 237 -19.66 3.63 10.98
N ASP A 238 -20.59 3.63 10.03
CA ASP A 238 -21.13 2.38 9.48
C ASP A 238 -19.96 1.57 8.92
N ILE A 239 -19.43 0.67 9.74
CA ILE A 239 -18.65 -0.46 9.29
C ILE A 239 -19.65 -1.60 9.36
N PRO A 240 -20.33 -1.93 8.25
CA PRO A 240 -21.31 -3.00 8.23
C PRO A 240 -20.62 -4.27 8.72
N PHE A 241 -21.24 -4.91 9.71
CA PHE A 241 -20.81 -6.19 10.27
C PHE A 241 -20.79 -7.34 9.23
N GLU A 242 -21.22 -7.07 7.99
CA GLU A 242 -21.22 -8.00 6.85
C GLU A 242 -19.91 -8.04 6.03
N LYS A 243 -18.90 -7.21 6.31
CA LYS A 243 -17.58 -7.31 5.64
C LYS A 243 -16.46 -7.80 6.58
N LEU A 244 -16.72 -8.92 7.27
CA LEU A 244 -15.66 -9.77 7.84
C LEU A 244 -15.06 -10.74 6.80
N THR A 245 -15.34 -10.55 5.52
CA THR A 245 -14.35 -10.80 4.49
C THR A 245 -13.59 -9.50 4.27
N PRO A 246 -12.27 -9.44 4.51
CA PRO A 246 -11.51 -8.29 4.06
C PRO A 246 -11.66 -8.28 2.55
N GLU A 247 -12.34 -7.27 2.00
CA GLU A 247 -11.95 -6.82 0.67
C GLU A 247 -10.57 -6.19 0.88
N THR A 248 -9.57 -7.06 0.97
CA THR A 248 -8.17 -6.73 0.80
C THR A 248 -8.14 -6.00 -0.52
N ASN A 249 -7.76 -4.71 -0.52
CA ASN A 249 -7.57 -4.04 -1.80
C ASN A 249 -6.62 -4.95 -2.62
N PRO A 250 -6.96 -5.32 -3.88
CA PRO A 250 -6.21 -6.30 -4.67
C PRO A 250 -4.70 -6.07 -4.69
N VAL A 251 -4.27 -4.82 -4.51
CA VAL A 251 -2.86 -4.43 -4.41
C VAL A 251 -2.11 -5.11 -3.26
N PHE A 252 -2.78 -5.48 -2.16
CA PHE A 252 -2.19 -6.15 -1.00
C PHE A 252 -2.43 -7.66 -0.98
N GLU A 253 -3.14 -8.22 -1.96
CA GLU A 253 -3.48 -9.65 -2.00
C GLU A 253 -2.24 -10.55 -2.02
N LYS A 254 -1.14 -10.07 -2.63
CA LYS A 254 0.16 -10.76 -2.67
C LYS A 254 0.96 -10.63 -1.37
N SER A 255 0.48 -9.90 -0.36
CA SER A 255 1.14 -9.83 0.93
C SER A 255 1.02 -11.18 1.67
N LEU A 256 2.15 -11.70 2.15
CA LEU A 256 2.23 -12.92 2.95
C LEU A 256 1.70 -12.74 4.38
N ILE A 257 1.36 -11.51 4.77
CA ILE A 257 0.66 -11.21 6.02
C ILE A 257 -0.60 -10.39 5.76
N THR A 258 -1.57 -10.49 6.67
CA THR A 258 -2.73 -9.60 6.69
C THR A 258 -2.30 -8.19 7.09
N ILE A 259 -2.32 -7.26 6.13
CA ILE A 259 -2.19 -5.83 6.39
C ILE A 259 -3.57 -5.31 6.78
N THR A 260 -3.68 -4.68 7.95
CA THR A 260 -4.97 -4.18 8.45
C THR A 260 -5.53 -3.07 7.54
N PRO A 261 -6.86 -2.92 7.41
CA PRO A 261 -7.45 -1.89 6.55
C PRO A 261 -6.95 -0.46 6.82
N ILE A 262 -6.68 -0.13 8.09
CA ILE A 262 -6.12 1.17 8.49
C ILE A 262 -4.72 1.36 7.90
N LYS A 263 -3.86 0.33 7.97
CA LYS A 263 -2.52 0.37 7.36
C LYS A 263 -2.59 0.39 5.84
N GLN A 264 -3.54 -0.33 5.23
CA GLN A 264 -3.76 -0.26 3.79
C GLN A 264 -4.08 1.17 3.35
N GLN A 265 -4.98 1.87 4.06
CA GLN A 265 -5.27 3.27 3.79
C GLN A 265 -4.06 4.19 4.00
N GLU A 266 -3.29 4.00 5.08
CA GLU A 266 -2.05 4.75 5.34
C GLU A 266 -1.05 4.59 4.20
N TYR A 267 -0.86 3.38 3.68
CA TYR A 267 0.07 3.11 2.59
C TYR A 267 -0.43 3.63 1.25
N LEU A 268 -1.74 3.53 0.97
CA LEU A 268 -2.36 4.08 -0.24
C LEU A 268 -2.33 5.61 -0.31
N GLN A 269 -2.23 6.29 0.83
CA GLN A 269 -2.02 7.75 0.85
C GLN A 269 -0.57 8.14 0.54
N LYS A 270 0.38 7.25 0.81
CA LYS A 270 1.82 7.52 0.68
C LYS A 270 2.42 7.01 -0.64
N TYR A 271 1.86 5.94 -1.20
CA TYR A 271 2.39 5.22 -2.36
C TYR A 271 1.30 4.96 -3.39
N SER A 272 1.67 4.94 -4.67
CA SER A 272 0.79 4.44 -5.73
C SER A 272 0.61 2.91 -5.63
N GLU A 273 -0.42 2.38 -6.29
CA GLU A 273 -0.67 0.94 -6.28
C GLU A 273 0.53 0.12 -6.80
N ASP A 274 1.22 0.60 -7.84
CA ASP A 274 2.36 -0.13 -8.40
C ASP A 274 3.60 -0.05 -7.50
N GLN A 275 3.78 1.07 -6.79
CA GLN A 275 4.80 1.20 -5.75
C GLN A 275 4.53 0.23 -4.58
N ILE A 276 3.27 0.09 -4.17
CA ILE A 276 2.87 -0.87 -3.14
C ILE A 276 3.18 -2.30 -3.59
N LYS A 277 2.83 -2.67 -4.84
CA LYS A 277 3.18 -3.98 -5.40
C LYS A 277 4.69 -4.23 -5.37
N ALA A 278 5.49 -3.24 -5.78
CA ALA A 278 6.95 -3.36 -5.77
C ALA A 278 7.53 -3.58 -4.36
N ILE A 279 7.00 -2.88 -3.35
CA ILE A 279 7.39 -3.07 -1.95
C ILE A 279 7.01 -4.48 -1.48
N VAL A 280 5.81 -4.95 -1.80
CA VAL A 280 5.33 -6.29 -1.44
C VAL A 280 6.18 -7.38 -2.11
N ASP A 281 6.42 -7.26 -3.41
CA ASP A 281 7.21 -8.23 -4.19
C ASP A 281 8.66 -8.29 -3.68
N TYR A 282 9.25 -7.14 -3.30
CA TYR A 282 10.56 -7.10 -2.66
C TYR A 282 10.58 -7.90 -1.35
N VAL A 283 9.61 -7.68 -0.46
CA VAL A 283 9.54 -8.40 0.82
C VAL A 283 9.35 -9.90 0.60
N ASN A 284 8.50 -10.29 -0.36
CA ASN A 284 8.27 -11.69 -0.70
C ASN A 284 9.54 -12.38 -1.16
N ALA A 285 10.28 -11.76 -2.09
CA ALA A 285 11.56 -12.30 -2.58
C ALA A 285 12.62 -12.41 -1.47
N GLN A 286 12.63 -11.49 -0.50
CA GLN A 286 13.52 -11.58 0.67
C GLN A 286 13.10 -12.69 1.64
N ASN A 287 11.79 -12.96 1.75
CA ASN A 287 11.28 -14.06 2.58
C ASN A 287 11.67 -15.43 2.01
N GLU A 288 11.61 -15.60 0.69
CA GLU A 288 12.03 -16.83 0.00
C GLU A 288 13.50 -17.19 0.26
N GLN A 289 14.36 -16.20 0.55
CA GLN A 289 15.77 -16.43 0.91
C GLN A 289 15.95 -16.93 2.36
N GLY A 290 14.88 -17.12 3.13
CA GLY A 290 14.88 -17.77 4.44
C GLY A 290 15.47 -16.95 5.59
N LYS A 291 15.69 -15.64 5.41
CA LYS A 291 16.38 -14.77 6.39
C LYS A 291 15.45 -13.96 7.29
N ILE A 292 14.13 -14.02 7.09
CA ILE A 292 13.17 -13.16 7.80
C ILE A 292 12.59 -13.89 9.01
N LYS A 293 12.91 -13.43 10.22
CA LYS A 293 12.39 -14.00 11.47
C LYS A 293 10.99 -13.50 11.84
N ASN A 294 10.70 -12.23 11.58
CA ASN A 294 9.41 -11.61 11.84
C ASN A 294 8.93 -10.92 10.58
N LEU A 295 8.04 -11.60 9.85
CA LEU A 295 7.56 -11.17 8.56
C LEU A 295 6.73 -9.87 8.67
N GLY A 296 5.87 -9.75 9.69
CA GLY A 296 5.05 -8.56 9.87
C GLY A 296 5.83 -7.29 10.18
N ALA A 297 6.84 -7.39 11.06
CA ALA A 297 7.74 -6.27 11.34
C ALA A 297 8.57 -5.87 10.09
N TYR A 298 8.95 -6.87 9.28
CA TYR A 298 9.69 -6.63 8.05
C TYR A 298 8.84 -5.89 7.00
N TYR A 299 7.60 -6.30 6.78
CA TYR A 299 6.65 -5.56 5.94
C TYR A 299 6.48 -4.12 6.41
N HIS A 300 6.28 -3.91 7.71
CA HIS A 300 6.13 -2.54 8.22
C HIS A 300 7.36 -1.68 7.94
N LYS A 301 8.58 -2.20 8.14
CA LYS A 301 9.83 -1.49 7.80
C LYS A 301 9.96 -1.23 6.30
N ALA A 302 9.56 -2.18 5.46
CA ALA A 302 9.60 -2.04 4.01
C ALA A 302 8.69 -0.88 3.54
N PHE A 303 7.47 -0.79 4.06
CA PHE A 303 6.56 0.33 3.77
C PHE A 303 7.00 1.64 4.42
N LEU A 304 7.67 1.60 5.57
CA LEU A 304 8.17 2.82 6.21
C LEU A 304 9.31 3.45 5.40
N ASN A 305 10.24 2.62 4.93
CA ASN A 305 11.46 3.03 4.24
C ASN A 305 11.37 2.97 2.70
N GLY A 306 10.25 2.50 2.13
CA GLY A 306 10.07 2.39 0.67
C GLY A 306 11.01 1.38 0.01
N TRP A 307 11.25 0.23 0.62
CA TRP A 307 12.16 -0.78 0.06
C TRP A 307 11.64 -1.35 -1.26
N GLY A 308 12.52 -1.59 -2.22
CA GLY A 308 12.16 -2.08 -3.56
C GLY A 308 11.75 -0.99 -4.55
N LEU A 309 11.53 0.26 -4.10
CA LEU A 309 11.18 1.37 -4.98
C LEU A 309 12.32 1.78 -5.92
N GLU A 310 13.57 1.66 -5.49
CA GLU A 310 14.74 1.94 -6.35
C GLU A 310 14.74 1.04 -7.60
N ASN A 311 14.42 -0.24 -7.44
CA ASN A 311 14.31 -1.19 -8.56
C ASN A 311 13.10 -0.86 -9.45
N PHE A 312 11.97 -0.50 -8.85
CA PHE A 312 10.77 -0.08 -9.56
C PHE A 312 11.02 1.17 -10.42
N GLU A 313 11.68 2.18 -9.87
CA GLU A 313 12.03 3.42 -10.58
C GLU A 313 12.98 3.14 -11.75
N ALA A 314 13.98 2.27 -11.55
CA ALA A 314 14.89 1.84 -12.61
C ALA A 314 14.15 1.11 -13.74
N GLU A 315 13.21 0.22 -13.41
CA GLU A 315 12.40 -0.51 -14.40
C GLU A 315 11.49 0.43 -15.20
N GLN A 316 10.85 1.38 -14.53
CA GLN A 316 9.99 2.38 -15.18
C GLN A 316 10.79 3.27 -16.14
N LYS A 317 12.00 3.67 -15.75
CA LYS A 317 12.90 4.44 -16.61
C LYS A 317 13.31 3.63 -17.85
N ALA A 318 13.68 2.36 -17.67
CA ALA A 318 14.05 1.49 -18.77
C ALA A 318 12.88 1.27 -19.77
N LYS A 319 11.65 1.09 -19.27
CA LYS A 319 10.44 1.00 -20.11
C LYS A 319 10.20 2.27 -20.91
N ALA A 320 10.32 3.45 -20.27
CA ALA A 320 10.18 4.73 -20.95
C ALA A 320 11.23 4.93 -22.06
N GLU A 321 12.48 4.57 -21.79
CA GLU A 321 13.57 4.62 -22.78
C GLU A 321 13.33 3.64 -23.96
N GLU A 322 12.77 2.46 -23.70
CA GLU A 322 12.41 1.51 -24.75
C GLU A 322 11.22 2.00 -25.60
N GLU A 323 10.17 2.55 -24.97
CA GLU A 323 9.03 3.13 -25.69
C GLU A 323 9.46 4.30 -26.57
N GLU A 324 10.31 5.18 -26.06
CA GLU A 324 10.84 6.32 -26.82
C GLU A 324 11.66 5.83 -28.02
N ARG A 325 12.51 4.81 -27.84
CA ARG A 325 13.24 4.17 -28.93
C ARG A 325 12.31 3.58 -29.99
N LYS A 326 11.21 2.94 -29.58
CA LYS A 326 10.18 2.41 -30.50
C LYS A 326 9.47 3.53 -31.26
N ARG A 327 9.13 4.65 -30.59
CA ARG A 327 8.54 5.83 -31.23
C ARG A 327 9.49 6.44 -32.26
N GLN A 328 10.76 6.62 -31.91
CA GLN A 328 11.78 7.13 -32.83
C GLN A 328 12.00 6.21 -34.04
N ALA A 329 12.06 4.89 -33.82
CA ALA A 329 12.18 3.92 -34.90
C ALA A 329 10.96 3.94 -35.85
N LYS A 330 9.75 4.04 -35.29
CA LYS A 330 8.51 4.17 -36.08
C LYS A 330 8.49 5.46 -36.88
N ALA A 331 8.80 6.59 -36.26
CA ALA A 331 8.87 7.90 -36.93
C ALA A 331 9.90 7.90 -38.06
N LYS A 332 11.08 7.29 -37.85
CA LYS A 332 12.10 7.14 -38.88
C LYS A 332 11.59 6.30 -40.07
N ARG A 333 10.95 5.17 -39.80
CA ARG A 333 10.38 4.30 -40.84
C ARG A 333 9.26 4.99 -41.64
N GLU A 334 8.41 5.77 -40.96
CA GLU A 334 7.36 6.56 -41.62
C GLU A 334 7.95 7.67 -42.48
N ALA A 335 9.01 8.35 -42.01
CA ALA A 335 9.73 9.35 -42.79
C ALA A 335 10.42 8.73 -44.03
N GLU A 336 11.06 7.57 -43.88
CA GLU A 336 11.67 6.83 -45.00
C GLU A 336 10.62 6.41 -46.04
N LEU A 337 9.47 5.87 -45.61
CA LEU A 337 8.38 5.48 -46.50
C LEU A 337 7.78 6.69 -47.22
N LYS A 338 7.63 7.82 -46.53
CA LYS A 338 7.16 9.07 -47.14
C LYS A 338 8.15 9.58 -48.20
N ALA A 339 9.44 9.61 -47.88
CA ALA A 339 10.48 10.01 -48.83
C ALA A 339 10.53 9.09 -50.06
N GLN A 340 10.34 7.77 -49.87
CA GLN A 340 10.26 6.82 -50.97
C GLN A 340 9.05 7.10 -51.87
N ARG A 341 7.85 7.30 -51.29
CA ARG A 341 6.64 7.64 -52.06
C ARG A 341 6.78 8.95 -52.82
N GLU A 342 7.38 9.97 -52.20
CA GLU A 342 7.66 11.26 -52.86
C GLU A 342 8.65 11.10 -54.03
N ALA A 343 9.67 10.24 -53.88
CA ALA A 343 10.60 9.92 -54.95
C ALA A 343 9.94 9.14 -56.09
N GLU A 344 9.12 8.13 -55.77
CA GLU A 344 8.34 7.35 -56.75
C GLU A 344 7.34 8.24 -57.51
N GLU A 345 6.64 9.14 -56.81
CA GLU A 345 5.71 10.09 -57.45
C GLU A 345 6.46 11.07 -58.36
N LYS A 346 7.66 11.52 -57.96
CA LYS A 346 8.50 12.38 -58.79
C LYS A 346 8.96 11.66 -60.06
N ILE A 347 9.40 10.41 -59.95
CA ILE A 347 9.77 9.58 -61.11
C ILE A 347 8.55 9.39 -62.02
N ARG A 348 7.38 9.04 -61.46
CA ARG A 348 6.15 8.86 -62.24
C ARG A 348 5.75 10.13 -63.00
N LYS A 349 5.77 11.29 -62.35
CA LYS A 349 5.49 12.58 -63.00
C LYS A 349 6.50 12.89 -64.10
N GLU A 350 7.77 12.55 -63.91
CA GLU A 350 8.81 12.73 -64.93
C GLU A 350 8.59 11.80 -66.14
N GLU A 351 8.18 10.55 -65.92
CA GLU A 351 7.79 9.61 -66.98
C GLU A 351 6.52 10.03 -67.72
N GLU A 352 5.47 10.45 -67.01
CA GLU A 352 4.25 11.00 -67.59
C GLU A 352 4.56 12.23 -68.47
N PHE A 353 5.37 13.15 -67.96
CA PHE A 353 5.79 14.34 -68.71
C PHE A 353 6.68 13.99 -69.90
N LYS A 354 7.53 12.96 -69.78
CA LYS A 354 8.30 12.42 -70.91
C LYS A 354 7.40 11.88 -72.01
N ASN A 355 6.42 11.06 -71.65
CA ASN A 355 5.47 10.51 -72.62
C ASN A 355 4.64 11.61 -73.28
N TYR A 356 4.25 12.65 -72.54
CA TYR A 356 3.58 13.82 -73.10
C TYR A 356 4.43 14.55 -74.16
N CYS A 357 5.72 14.79 -73.89
CA CYS A 357 6.62 15.41 -74.86
C CYS A 357 6.77 14.56 -76.14
N ILE A 358 6.82 13.24 -75.98
CA ILE A 358 6.90 12.29 -77.10
C ILE A 358 5.62 12.32 -77.93
N ASP A 359 4.44 12.27 -77.30
CA ASP A 359 3.15 12.36 -77.99
C ASP A 359 3.00 13.69 -78.75
N LEU A 360 3.39 14.80 -78.13
CA LEU A 360 3.37 16.12 -78.77
C LEU A 360 4.28 16.15 -80.02
N PHE A 361 5.48 15.59 -79.92
CA PHE A 361 6.40 15.48 -81.05
C PHE A 361 5.80 14.69 -82.22
N PHE A 362 5.18 13.54 -81.94
CA PHE A 362 4.57 12.71 -82.98
C PHE A 362 3.34 13.33 -83.64
N LYS A 363 2.70 14.33 -83.00
CA LYS A 363 1.60 15.11 -83.57
C LYS A 363 2.05 16.20 -84.56
N LEU A 364 3.33 16.53 -84.60
CA LEU A 364 3.88 17.53 -85.53
C LEU A 364 3.94 17.02 -86.96
N SER A 365 4.11 17.93 -87.93
CA SER A 365 4.36 17.55 -89.32
C SER A 365 5.69 16.80 -89.48
N LYS A 366 5.85 16.06 -90.59
CA LYS A 366 7.07 15.28 -90.83
C LYS A 366 8.31 16.15 -91.00
N GLU A 367 8.14 17.35 -91.54
CA GLU A 367 9.16 18.37 -91.70
C GLU A 367 9.62 18.90 -90.32
N GLU A 368 8.69 19.26 -89.45
CA GLU A 368 8.99 19.75 -88.09
C GLU A 368 9.62 18.66 -87.21
N GLN A 369 9.15 17.41 -87.32
CA GLN A 369 9.75 16.26 -86.63
C GLN A 369 11.22 16.10 -87.03
N LYS A 370 11.52 16.24 -88.32
CA LYS A 370 12.87 16.10 -88.86
C LYS A 370 13.79 17.23 -88.37
N GLU A 371 13.33 18.48 -88.39
CA GLU A 371 14.10 19.62 -87.87
C GLU A 371 14.48 19.45 -86.40
N ILE A 372 13.52 19.03 -85.57
CA ILE A 372 13.75 18.82 -84.13
C ILE A 372 14.76 17.67 -83.89
N LEU A 373 14.69 16.59 -84.68
CA LEU A 373 15.64 15.48 -84.58
C LEU A 373 17.05 15.87 -85.05
N ASP A 374 17.16 16.63 -86.13
CA ASP A 374 18.45 17.10 -86.65
C ASP A 374 19.13 18.05 -85.65
N GLU A 375 18.35 18.96 -85.03
CA GLU A 375 18.84 19.87 -83.98
C GLU A 375 19.23 19.10 -82.70
N ALA A 376 18.46 18.09 -82.30
CA ALA A 376 18.81 17.21 -81.18
C ALA A 376 20.11 16.43 -81.45
N GLU A 377 20.27 15.87 -82.65
CA GLU A 377 21.48 15.15 -83.07
C GLU A 377 22.70 16.08 -83.02
N LYS A 378 22.55 17.33 -83.50
CA LYS A 378 23.60 18.35 -83.45
C LYS A 378 24.03 18.68 -82.01
N ARG A 379 23.07 18.91 -81.11
CA ARG A 379 23.37 19.20 -79.68
C ARG A 379 24.07 18.04 -78.98
N LEU A 380 23.69 16.81 -79.31
CA LEU A 380 24.35 15.61 -78.78
C LEU A 380 25.80 15.49 -79.27
N LEU A 381 26.04 15.78 -80.55
CA LEU A 381 27.38 15.79 -81.14
C LEU A 381 28.28 16.88 -80.54
N GLU A 382 27.70 18.04 -80.21
CA GLU A 382 28.41 19.17 -79.58
C GLU A 382 28.77 18.90 -78.12
N GLN A 383 27.99 18.09 -77.38
CA GLN A 383 28.22 17.80 -75.96
C GLN A 383 29.31 16.74 -75.66
N LYS A 384 29.90 16.08 -76.68
CA LYS A 384 31.01 15.09 -76.57
C LYS A 384 31.05 14.30 -75.24
N GLN A 385 30.15 13.32 -75.09
CA GLN A 385 30.41 12.14 -74.26
C GLN A 385 30.48 10.90 -75.15
N ASN A 386 31.60 10.17 -75.07
CA ASN A 386 31.86 8.93 -75.82
C ASN A 386 30.78 7.88 -75.57
N ILE A 387 29.78 7.80 -76.45
CA ILE A 387 28.91 6.64 -76.61
C ILE A 387 28.80 6.36 -78.11
N VAL A 388 28.96 5.09 -78.48
CA VAL A 388 29.14 4.54 -79.83
C VAL A 388 28.16 5.12 -80.87
N LEU A 389 28.61 6.08 -81.67
CA LEU A 389 27.85 6.70 -82.78
C LEU A 389 27.77 5.83 -84.05
N GLY A 390 28.47 4.69 -84.09
CA GLY A 390 28.57 3.83 -85.27
C GLY A 390 27.26 3.13 -85.69
N SER A 391 26.25 3.07 -84.83
CA SER A 391 24.96 2.42 -85.09
C SER A 391 23.83 3.38 -85.49
N PHE A 392 24.06 4.69 -85.49
CA PHE A 392 23.00 5.70 -85.66
C PHE A 392 22.63 6.03 -87.13
N LYS A 393 23.57 5.87 -88.09
CA LYS A 393 23.27 6.18 -89.51
C LYS A 393 22.51 5.06 -90.23
N THR A 394 22.79 3.81 -89.90
CA THR A 394 22.28 2.64 -90.64
C THR A 394 20.88 2.17 -90.21
N LYS A 395 20.37 2.62 -89.06
CA LYS A 395 19.02 2.30 -88.58
C LYS A 395 17.95 3.36 -88.86
N ARG A 396 18.37 4.52 -89.40
CA ARG A 396 17.52 5.70 -89.64
C ARG A 396 16.38 5.44 -90.63
N GLU A 397 16.55 4.50 -91.57
CA GLU A 397 15.56 4.20 -92.62
C GLU A 397 14.59 3.06 -92.29
N LYS A 398 14.84 2.25 -91.25
CA LYS A 398 13.99 1.08 -90.93
C LYS A 398 13.25 1.14 -89.59
N ASP A 399 13.49 2.15 -88.77
CA ASP A 399 13.11 2.07 -87.36
C ASP A 399 12.86 3.47 -86.76
N ILE A 400 12.03 4.32 -87.41
CA ILE A 400 11.53 5.56 -86.77
C ILE A 400 10.77 5.23 -85.45
N GLU A 401 10.24 4.01 -85.33
CA GLU A 401 9.60 3.50 -84.10
C GLU A 401 10.60 3.14 -82.98
N ASN A 402 11.90 2.95 -83.26
CA ASN A 402 12.85 2.36 -82.28
C ASN A 402 14.00 3.28 -81.83
N ILE A 403 14.00 4.58 -82.18
CA ILE A 403 15.07 5.55 -81.80
C ILE A 403 15.06 5.95 -80.31
N TRP A 404 14.06 5.55 -79.53
CA TRP A 404 13.80 6.11 -78.19
C TRP A 404 14.31 5.30 -77.00
N THR A 405 15.25 4.37 -77.21
CA THR A 405 15.78 3.51 -76.15
C THR A 405 16.84 4.14 -75.22
N PHE A 406 17.26 5.40 -75.46
CA PHE A 406 18.22 6.08 -74.58
C PHE A 406 17.66 7.36 -73.95
N SER A 407 17.81 7.49 -72.62
CA SER A 407 17.41 8.64 -71.80
C SER A 407 17.93 10.00 -72.32
N PHE A 408 19.01 9.99 -73.10
CA PHE A 408 19.65 11.19 -73.66
C PHE A 408 18.79 11.93 -74.72
N ASN A 409 17.98 11.22 -75.51
CA ASN A 409 17.15 11.86 -76.55
C ASN A 409 15.98 12.66 -75.96
N TYR A 410 15.47 12.25 -74.80
CA TYR A 410 14.36 12.95 -74.14
C TYR A 410 14.78 14.32 -73.60
N ILE A 411 15.95 14.43 -72.99
CA ILE A 411 16.44 15.70 -72.41
C ILE A 411 16.56 16.76 -73.50
N GLN A 412 17.09 16.40 -74.67
CA GLN A 412 17.23 17.30 -75.82
C GLN A 412 15.87 17.62 -76.46
N LEU A 413 14.99 16.62 -76.63
CA LEU A 413 13.64 16.85 -77.13
C LEU A 413 12.87 17.85 -76.24
N LYS A 414 12.88 17.64 -74.93
CA LYS A 414 12.25 18.54 -73.95
C LYS A 414 12.80 19.96 -74.05
N ALA A 415 14.12 20.12 -74.17
CA ALA A 415 14.74 21.44 -74.30
C ALA A 415 14.29 22.16 -75.57
N ILE A 416 14.31 21.47 -76.71
CA ILE A 416 13.93 22.03 -78.02
C ILE A 416 12.43 22.39 -78.06
N LEU A 417 11.56 21.51 -77.54
CA LEU A 417 10.12 21.78 -77.45
C LEU A 417 9.83 23.03 -76.59
N LYS A 418 10.56 23.18 -75.47
CA LYS A 418 10.44 24.36 -74.59
C LYS A 418 10.93 25.63 -75.28
N GLU A 419 12.08 25.59 -75.96
CA GLU A 419 12.61 26.74 -76.71
C GLU A 419 11.70 27.18 -77.87
N LYS A 420 10.98 26.22 -78.47
CA LYS A 420 9.95 26.49 -79.48
C LYS A 420 8.59 26.90 -78.87
N ASN A 421 8.50 27.10 -77.55
CA ASN A 421 7.27 27.45 -76.80
C ASN A 421 6.11 26.46 -77.01
N MET A 422 6.42 25.18 -77.19
CA MET A 422 5.44 24.12 -77.42
C MET A 422 4.99 23.43 -76.12
N ILE A 423 5.76 23.59 -75.04
CA ILE A 423 5.51 23.08 -73.68
C ILE A 423 5.98 24.08 -72.62
#